data_AF-P86979-F1
#
_entry.id   AF-P86979-F1
#
_cell.length_a   1.000
_cell.length_b   1.000
_cell.length_c   1.000
_cell.angle_alpha   90.00
_cell.angle_beta   90.00
_cell.angle_gamma   90.00
#
_symmetry.space_group_name_H-M   'P 1'
#
loop_
_entity.id
_entity.type
_entity.pdbx_description
1 polymer ?
#
loop_
_entity_poly.entity_id
_entity_poly.type
_entity_poly.pdbx_seq_one_letter_code
_entity_poly.pdbx_strand_id
1 'polypeptide(L)' 'PHAFPFLTPEQKKELSDIAHKIVAPGKGILAADESTG' A
#
# COMPACT_ATOMS: atom_id res chain seq x y z
N PRO A 1 4.94 8.08 26.69
CA PRO A 1 4.94 7.87 25.22
C PRO A 1 3.97 8.82 24.52
N HIS A 2 4.47 9.93 23.99
CA HIS A 2 3.67 10.84 23.16
C HIS A 2 3.57 10.26 21.75
N ALA A 3 2.39 9.78 21.36
CA ALA A 3 2.13 9.35 20.00
C ALA A 3 1.84 10.60 19.15
N PHE A 4 2.84 11.07 18.40
CA PHE A 4 2.63 11.98 17.28
C PHE A 4 2.24 11.12 16.07
N PRO A 5 0.98 11.18 15.60
CA PRO A 5 0.59 10.40 14.43
C PRO A 5 1.36 10.90 13.21
N PHE A 6 2.18 10.03 12.62
CA PHE A 6 2.92 10.31 11.38
C PHE A 6 2.02 10.48 10.16
N LEU A 7 0.81 9.95 10.22
CA LEU A 7 -0.15 9.96 9.13
C LEU A 7 -1.52 10.43 9.65
N THR A 8 -2.19 11.27 8.87
CA THR A 8 -3.58 11.65 9.12
C THR A 8 -4.50 10.43 8.93
N PRO A 9 -5.73 10.45 9.49
CA PRO A 9 -6.72 9.40 9.25
C PRO A 9 -6.99 9.14 7.77
N GLU A 10 -6.99 10.20 6.95
CA GLU A 10 -7.22 10.15 5.51
C GLU A 10 -6.06 9.45 4.79
N GLN A 11 -4.81 9.77 5.15
CA GLN A 11 -3.62 9.10 4.60
C GLN A 11 -3.60 7.61 4.95
N LYS A 12 -3.99 7.26 6.19
CA LYS A 12 -4.11 5.85 6.60
C LYS A 12 -5.17 5.12 5.80
N LYS A 13 -6.33 5.76 5.58
CA LYS A 13 -7.41 5.19 4.78
C LYS A 13 -6.97 4.96 3.33
N GLU A 14 -6.34 5.94 2.71
CA GLU A 14 -5.83 5.83 1.34
C GLU A 14 -4.84 4.67 1.18
N LEU A 15 -3.85 4.59 2.06
CA LEU A 15 -2.86 3.50 2.05
C LEU A 15 -3.52 2.12 2.26
N SER A 16 -4.48 2.03 3.19
CA SER A 16 -5.21 0.78 3.44
C SER A 16 -6.07 0.37 2.25
N ASP A 17 -6.75 1.31 1.60
CA ASP A 17 -7.61 1.06 0.44
C ASP A 17 -6.76 0.59 -0.76
N ILE A 18 -5.58 1.18 -0.97
CA ILE A 18 -4.63 0.76 -2.01
C ILE A 18 -4.14 -0.65 -1.73
N ALA A 19 -3.72 -0.94 -0.49
CA ALA A 19 -3.23 -2.26 -0.11
C ALA A 19 -4.28 -3.36 -0.38
N HIS A 20 -5.53 -3.15 0.03
CA HIS A 20 -6.61 -4.11 -0.22
C HIS A 20 -6.93 -4.29 -1.72
N LYS A 21 -6.81 -3.23 -2.53
CA LYS A 21 -7.01 -3.34 -3.99
C LYS A 21 -5.96 -4.20 -4.67
N ILE A 22 -4.72 -4.18 -4.16
CA ILE A 22 -3.60 -4.99 -4.67
C ILE A 22 -3.83 -6.48 -4.36
N VAL A 23 -4.32 -6.81 -3.16
CA VAL A 23 -4.51 -8.20 -2.69
C VAL A 23 -5.95 -8.71 -2.80
N ALA A 24 -6.80 -8.06 -3.62
CA ALA A 24 -8.19 -8.47 -3.76
C ALA A 24 -8.29 -9.93 -4.27
N PRO A 25 -9.31 -10.71 -3.85
CA PRO A 25 -9.48 -12.08 -4.31
C PRO A 25 -9.47 -12.19 -5.84
N GLY A 26 -8.64 -13.09 -6.38
CA GLY A 26 -8.45 -13.27 -7.82
C GLY A 26 -7.45 -12.29 -8.47
N LYS A 27 -6.79 -11.42 -7.70
CA LYS A 27 -5.68 -10.59 -8.17
C LYS A 27 -4.34 -11.08 -7.63
N GLY A 28 -3.27 -10.71 -8.34
CA GLY A 28 -1.89 -10.88 -7.93
C GLY A 28 -1.04 -9.72 -8.46
N ILE A 29 0.24 -9.73 -8.15
CA ILE A 29 1.21 -8.74 -8.62
C ILE A 29 2.10 -9.41 -9.67
N LEU A 30 2.22 -8.80 -10.85
CA LEU A 30 3.28 -9.13 -11.81
C LEU A 30 4.48 -8.26 -11.48
N ALA A 31 5.55 -8.87 -10.95
CA ALA A 31 6.84 -8.21 -10.82
C ALA A 31 7.50 -8.18 -12.20
N ALA A 32 7.62 -6.99 -12.76
CA ALA A 32 8.26 -6.71 -14.06
C ALA A 32 9.22 -5.51 -13.89
N ASP A 33 9.87 -5.46 -12.73
CA ASP A 33 10.79 -4.43 -12.29
C ASP A 33 12.26 -4.78 -12.60
N GLU A 34 12.50 -5.65 -13.58
CA GLU A 34 13.85 -5.99 -14.01
C GLU A 34 14.57 -4.78 -14.61
N SER A 35 15.83 -4.59 -14.22
CA SER A 35 16.72 -3.58 -14.80
C SER A 35 17.33 -4.04 -16.12
N THR A 36 17.93 -3.11 -16.87
CA THR A 36 18.41 -3.32 -18.26
C THR A 36 19.53 -4.37 -18.43
N GLY A 37 20.16 -4.82 -17.34
CA GLY A 37 21.37 -5.67 -17.40
C GLY A 37 22.63 -4.87 -17.70
#